data_AF-A0A854D3Y0-F1
#
_entry.id   AF-A0A854D3Y0-F1
#
_cell.length_a   1.000
_cell.length_b   1.000
_cell.length_c   1.000
_cell.angle_alpha   90.00
_cell.angle_beta   90.00
_cell.angle_gamma   90.00
#
_symmetry.space_group_name_H-M   'P 1'
#
loop_
_entity.id
_entity.type
_entity.pdbx_description
1 polymer ?
#
loop_
_entity_poly.entity_id
_entity_poly.type
_entity_poly.pdbx_seq_one_letter_code
_entity_poly.pdbx_strand_id
1 'polypeptide(L)'
;MPQKKEQKERVARLLETLERDDILIISSSKIRLTLRLATCLIFLTISTMLIASPLLSGSSPAAAPALIVGGIISVIISGTTAAATHRQLSQGIRLTLTSEEVRLENKDGDVIEKARWRDIDQFTPILSQSPLQIIKTVSYHLTDTGRERRQEFLDTAPTARKQYFLLSSPWTRNAGSVIYPSGFTISNSNIFDLLERAHWRYRSKRVRSH
;
A
#
# COMPACT_ATOMS: atom_id res chain seq x y z
N MET A 1 -9.23 -3.41 26.06
CA MET A 1 -8.77 -2.01 26.25
C MET A 1 -7.24 -1.80 26.26
N PRO A 2 -6.35 -2.72 26.69
CA PRO A 2 -4.91 -2.43 26.77
C PRO A 2 -4.22 -2.25 25.40
N GLN A 3 -4.63 -3.00 24.37
CA GLN A 3 -4.06 -2.89 23.01
C GLN A 3 -4.25 -1.50 22.37
N LYS A 4 -5.40 -0.84 22.59
CA LYS A 4 -5.64 0.51 22.07
C LYS A 4 -4.76 1.57 22.73
N LYS A 5 -4.43 1.39 24.01
CA LYS A 5 -3.54 2.29 24.75
C LYS A 5 -2.11 2.16 24.23
N GLU A 6 -1.62 0.93 24.11
CA GLU A 6 -0.29 0.64 23.58
C GLU A 6 -0.12 1.12 22.14
N GLN A 7 -1.14 0.95 21.30
CA GLN A 7 -1.17 1.49 19.93
C GLN A 7 -0.99 3.02 19.94
N LYS A 8 -1.78 3.73 20.76
CA LYS A 8 -1.69 5.19 20.86
C LYS A 8 -0.30 5.66 21.31
N GLU A 9 0.30 4.98 22.27
CA GLU A 9 1.65 5.27 22.76
C GLU A 9 2.73 4.99 21.71
N ARG A 10 2.59 3.92 20.94
CA ARG A 10 3.49 3.63 19.80
C ARG A 10 3.40 4.74 18.73
N VAL A 11 2.19 5.14 18.35
CA VAL A 11 1.99 6.22 17.37
C VAL A 11 2.50 7.56 17.90
N ALA A 12 2.29 7.87 19.18
CA ALA A 12 2.81 9.09 19.81
C ALA A 12 4.34 9.15 19.74
N ARG A 13 5.03 8.06 20.11
CA ARG A 13 6.50 7.98 20.01
C ARG A 13 7.02 8.17 18.58
N LEU A 14 6.32 7.61 17.59
CA LEU A 14 6.67 7.79 16.18
C LEU A 14 6.50 9.25 15.74
N LEU A 15 5.43 9.91 16.17
CA LEU A 15 5.21 11.34 15.91
C LEU A 15 6.27 12.22 16.59
N GLU A 16 6.62 11.92 17.83
CA GLU A 16 7.70 12.62 18.55
C GLU A 16 9.04 12.46 17.82
N THR A 17 9.34 11.27 17.31
CA THR A 17 10.54 11.03 16.50
C THR A 17 10.51 11.89 15.22
N LEU A 18 9.36 11.93 14.54
CA LEU A 18 9.19 12.77 13.36
C LEU A 18 9.32 14.27 13.68
N GLU A 19 8.82 14.72 14.83
CA GLU A 19 8.94 16.13 15.26
C GLU A 19 10.38 16.50 15.65
N ARG A 20 11.11 15.57 16.27
CA ARG A 20 12.48 15.80 16.74
C ARG A 20 13.50 15.73 15.60
N ASP A 21 13.39 14.71 14.75
CA ASP A 21 14.41 14.37 13.76
C ASP A 21 14.05 14.88 12.34
N ASP A 22 12.85 15.46 12.17
CA ASP A 22 12.23 15.89 10.89
C ASP A 22 12.05 14.76 9.86
N ILE A 23 12.47 13.54 10.19
CA ILE A 23 12.39 12.38 9.32
C ILE A 23 11.98 11.13 10.11
N LEU A 24 11.03 10.38 9.57
CA LEU A 24 10.63 9.08 10.09
C LEU A 24 10.55 8.08 8.94
N ILE A 25 11.34 7.01 9.02
CA ILE A 25 11.41 5.97 8.00
C ILE A 25 10.76 4.69 8.51
N ILE A 26 9.72 4.23 7.84
CA ILE A 26 9.02 3.00 8.13
C ILE A 26 9.31 2.02 7.00
N SER A 27 10.16 1.04 7.29
CA SER A 27 10.58 0.04 6.30
C SER A 27 9.52 -1.04 6.08
N SER A 28 9.57 -1.67 4.91
CA SER A 28 8.84 -2.91 4.65
C SER A 28 9.29 -4.04 5.59
N SER A 29 8.34 -4.85 6.07
CA SER A 29 8.65 -6.01 6.91
C SER A 29 8.95 -7.23 6.04
N LYS A 30 10.22 -7.65 6.01
CA LYS A 30 10.66 -8.85 5.26
C LYS A 30 9.83 -10.07 5.63
N ILE A 31 9.62 -10.31 6.93
CA ILE A 31 8.87 -11.49 7.43
C ILE A 31 7.41 -11.46 6.94
N ARG A 32 6.70 -10.33 7.10
CA ARG A 32 5.29 -10.21 6.68
C ARG A 32 5.15 -10.35 5.16
N LEU A 33 6.06 -9.76 4.40
CA LEU A 33 6.03 -9.82 2.94
C LEU A 33 6.37 -11.22 2.41
N THR A 34 7.36 -11.90 2.99
CA THR A 34 7.70 -13.29 2.62
C THR A 34 6.53 -14.23 2.93
N LEU A 35 5.90 -14.09 4.10
CA LEU A 35 4.72 -14.88 4.45
C LEU A 35 3.58 -14.64 3.45
N ARG A 36 3.29 -13.36 3.14
CA ARG A 36 2.28 -13.00 2.13
C ARG A 36 2.58 -13.59 0.77
N LEU A 37 3.85 -13.55 0.34
CA LEU A 37 4.28 -14.12 -0.94
C LEU A 37 4.07 -15.64 -0.96
N ALA A 38 4.47 -16.34 0.10
CA ALA A 38 4.24 -17.78 0.24
C ALA A 38 2.74 -18.12 0.17
N THR A 39 1.89 -17.36 0.87
CA THR A 39 0.43 -17.52 0.79
C THR A 39 -0.08 -17.33 -0.65
N CYS A 40 0.35 -16.29 -1.36
CA CYS A 40 -0.05 -16.08 -2.75
C CYS A 40 0.37 -17.23 -3.68
N LEU A 41 1.57 -17.79 -3.49
CA LEU A 41 2.05 -18.93 -4.27
C LEU A 41 1.21 -20.20 -4.02
N ILE A 42 0.83 -20.46 -2.76
CA ILE A 42 -0.08 -21.57 -2.43
C ILE A 42 -1.44 -21.37 -3.13
N PHE A 43 -2.02 -20.17 -3.06
CA PHE A 43 -3.28 -19.88 -3.77
C PHE A 43 -3.15 -20.06 -5.29
N LEU A 44 -2.03 -19.64 -5.89
CA LEU A 44 -1.79 -19.87 -7.32
C LEU A 44 -1.77 -21.37 -7.67
N THR A 45 -1.13 -22.21 -6.84
CA THR A 45 -1.13 -23.66 -7.07
C THR A 45 -2.53 -24.25 -6.95
N ILE A 46 -3.33 -23.85 -5.96
CA ILE A 46 -4.71 -24.32 -5.82
C ILE A 46 -5.57 -23.88 -7.01
N SER A 47 -5.43 -22.64 -7.45
CA SER A 47 -6.23 -22.09 -8.55
C SER A 47 -5.91 -22.72 -9.89
N THR A 48 -4.63 -23.04 -10.15
CA THR A 48 -4.25 -23.81 -11.35
C THR A 48 -4.80 -25.23 -11.32
N MET A 49 -4.83 -25.88 -10.15
CA MET A 49 -5.50 -27.17 -9.99
C MET A 49 -7.00 -27.08 -10.24
N LEU A 50 -7.69 -26.04 -9.72
CA LEU A 50 -9.12 -25.81 -9.98
C LEU A 50 -9.44 -25.67 -11.47
N ILE A 51 -8.56 -25.02 -12.25
CA ILE A 51 -8.72 -24.90 -13.70
C ILE A 51 -8.53 -26.25 -14.40
N ALA A 52 -7.58 -27.07 -13.93
CA ALA A 52 -7.26 -28.37 -14.52
C ALA A 52 -8.22 -29.50 -14.09
N SER A 53 -8.91 -29.36 -12.94
CA SER A 53 -9.79 -30.38 -12.36
C SER A 53 -10.84 -30.95 -13.33
N PRO A 54 -11.50 -30.15 -14.19
CA PRO A 54 -12.46 -30.68 -15.15
C PRO A 54 -11.84 -31.60 -16.20
N LEU A 55 -10.60 -31.32 -16.61
CA LEU A 55 -9.84 -32.14 -17.56
C LEU A 55 -9.31 -33.43 -16.91
N LEU A 56 -8.92 -33.36 -15.64
CA LEU A 56 -8.23 -34.45 -14.94
C LEU A 56 -9.18 -35.44 -14.25
N SER A 57 -10.32 -34.97 -13.74
CA SER A 57 -11.21 -35.76 -12.87
C SER A 57 -12.60 -36.01 -13.45
N GLY A 58 -12.86 -35.64 -14.71
CA GLY A 58 -14.16 -35.84 -15.35
C GLY A 58 -15.30 -35.16 -14.59
N SER A 59 -15.07 -33.95 -14.05
CA SER A 59 -16.07 -33.24 -13.25
C SER A 59 -17.36 -33.05 -14.04
N SER A 60 -18.51 -33.02 -13.36
CA SER A 60 -19.80 -32.75 -13.98
C SER A 60 -19.71 -31.56 -14.95
N PRO A 61 -20.22 -31.68 -16.20
CA PRO A 61 -20.14 -30.62 -17.20
C PRO A 61 -20.81 -29.31 -16.73
N ALA A 62 -21.70 -29.38 -15.74
CA ALA A 62 -22.33 -28.21 -15.12
C ALA A 62 -21.40 -27.44 -14.16
N ALA A 63 -20.43 -28.10 -13.52
CA ALA A 63 -19.50 -27.48 -12.56
C ALA A 63 -18.22 -26.95 -13.20
N ALA A 64 -17.83 -27.51 -14.36
CA ALA A 64 -16.59 -27.17 -15.05
C ALA A 64 -16.44 -25.66 -15.36
N PRO A 65 -17.44 -24.94 -15.88
CA PRO A 65 -17.30 -23.51 -16.17
C PRO A 65 -17.05 -22.67 -14.92
N ALA A 66 -17.74 -22.98 -13.82
CA ALA A 66 -17.61 -22.25 -12.56
C ALA A 66 -16.22 -22.42 -11.94
N LEU A 67 -15.67 -23.65 -11.98
CA LEU A 67 -14.32 -23.95 -11.48
C LEU A 67 -13.24 -23.24 -12.30
N ILE A 68 -13.35 -23.26 -13.63
CA ILE A 68 -12.41 -22.59 -14.52
C ILE A 68 -12.43 -21.07 -14.30
N VAL A 69 -13.62 -20.45 -14.29
CA VAL A 69 -13.75 -19.01 -14.07
C VAL A 69 -13.23 -18.60 -12.69
N GLY A 70 -13.61 -19.34 -11.63
CA GLY A 70 -13.12 -19.09 -10.29
C GLY A 70 -11.60 -19.22 -10.17
N GLY A 71 -11.04 -20.24 -10.81
CA GLY A 71 -9.60 -20.46 -10.88
C GLY A 71 -8.88 -19.31 -11.60
N ILE A 72 -9.36 -18.87 -12.77
CA ILE A 72 -8.78 -17.76 -13.54
C ILE A 72 -8.78 -16.46 -12.72
N ILE A 73 -9.92 -16.10 -12.13
CA ILE A 73 -10.03 -14.90 -11.29
C ILE A 73 -9.01 -14.96 -10.14
N SER A 74 -8.92 -16.11 -9.48
CA SER A 74 -7.99 -16.30 -8.38
C SER A 74 -6.53 -16.25 -8.81
N VAL A 75 -6.19 -16.77 -10.00
CA VAL A 75 -4.84 -16.63 -10.61
C VAL A 75 -4.50 -15.16 -10.84
N ILE A 76 -5.41 -14.38 -11.43
CA ILE A 76 -5.19 -12.95 -11.71
C ILE A 76 -4.93 -12.18 -10.39
N ILE A 77 -5.78 -12.37 -9.38
CA ILE A 77 -5.66 -11.67 -8.10
C ILE A 77 -4.38 -12.08 -7.35
N SER A 78 -4.12 -13.39 -7.27
CA SER A 78 -2.97 -13.91 -6.54
C SER A 78 -1.65 -13.59 -7.26
N GLY A 79 -1.62 -13.67 -8.59
CA GLY A 79 -0.45 -13.37 -9.40
C GLY A 79 -0.07 -11.89 -9.36
N THR A 80 -1.04 -10.98 -9.51
CA THR A 80 -0.80 -9.53 -9.37
C THR A 80 -0.32 -9.17 -7.96
N THR A 81 -0.92 -9.78 -6.93
CA THR A 81 -0.49 -9.58 -5.53
C THR A 81 0.90 -10.14 -5.26
N ALA A 82 1.23 -11.32 -5.78
CA ALA A 82 2.55 -11.94 -5.64
C ALA A 82 3.63 -11.07 -6.31
N ALA A 83 3.38 -10.62 -7.54
CA ALA A 83 4.30 -9.75 -8.26
C ALA A 83 4.53 -8.41 -7.52
N ALA A 84 3.48 -7.80 -6.97
CA ALA A 84 3.59 -6.58 -6.18
C ALA A 84 4.40 -6.81 -4.89
N THR A 85 4.13 -7.91 -4.19
CA THR A 85 4.81 -8.29 -2.94
C THR A 85 6.29 -8.58 -3.18
N HIS A 86 6.62 -9.32 -4.24
CA HIS A 86 7.99 -9.61 -4.64
C HIS A 86 8.77 -8.34 -4.98
N ARG A 87 8.17 -7.39 -5.72
CA ARG A 87 8.79 -6.09 -6.01
C ARG A 87 9.02 -5.28 -4.75
N GLN A 88 8.01 -5.20 -3.88
CA GLN A 88 8.13 -4.50 -2.61
C GLN A 88 9.29 -5.03 -1.76
N LEU A 89 9.47 -6.35 -1.74
CA LEU A 89 10.56 -7.02 -1.02
C LEU A 89 11.93 -6.76 -1.67
N SER A 90 12.06 -6.94 -2.98
CA SER A 90 13.33 -6.83 -3.71
C SER A 90 13.87 -5.39 -3.77
N GLN A 91 12.97 -4.42 -3.93
CA GLN A 91 13.30 -3.00 -3.94
C GLN A 91 13.39 -2.40 -2.53
N GLY A 92 12.97 -3.13 -1.50
CA GLY A 92 13.05 -2.70 -0.11
C GLY A 92 12.31 -1.38 0.14
N ILE A 93 11.04 -1.33 -0.28
CA ILE A 93 10.19 -0.13 -0.23
C ILE A 93 10.01 0.35 1.21
N ARG A 94 10.04 1.66 1.39
CA ARG A 94 9.91 2.34 2.68
C ARG A 94 8.95 3.50 2.57
N LEU A 95 8.23 3.76 3.65
CA LEU A 95 7.41 4.94 3.82
C LEU A 95 8.25 5.95 4.62
N THR A 96 8.62 7.05 3.98
CA THR A 96 9.38 8.14 4.57
C THR A 96 8.44 9.31 4.82
N LEU A 97 8.47 9.82 6.04
CA LEU A 97 7.65 10.95 6.49
C LEU A 97 8.59 12.07 6.87
N THR A 98 8.32 13.29 6.40
CA THR A 98 8.98 14.51 6.87
C THR A 98 7.96 15.52 7.35
N SER A 99 8.37 16.68 7.90
CA SER A 99 7.42 17.76 8.19
C SER A 99 6.80 18.39 6.93
N GLU A 100 7.36 18.16 5.74
CA GLU A 100 6.87 18.70 4.47
C GLU A 100 5.93 17.76 3.72
N GLU A 101 6.32 16.49 3.65
CA GLU A 101 5.69 15.53 2.76
C GLU A 101 5.80 14.08 3.24
N VAL A 102 4.96 13.25 2.64
CA VAL A 102 5.02 11.80 2.74
C VAL A 102 5.52 11.24 1.42
N ARG A 103 6.47 10.30 1.48
CA ARG A 103 7.13 9.71 0.33
C ARG A 103 7.18 8.19 0.44
N LEU A 104 7.02 7.52 -0.70
CA LEU A 104 7.39 6.13 -0.89
C LEU A 104 8.72 6.09 -1.63
N GLU A 105 9.69 5.44 -1.03
CA GLU A 105 11.07 5.38 -1.52
C GLU A 105 11.52 3.90 -1.60
N ASN A 106 12.44 3.58 -2.51
CA ASN A 106 13.11 2.28 -2.50
C ASN A 106 14.26 2.27 -1.48
N LYS A 107 14.96 1.14 -1.36
CA LYS A 107 16.11 1.00 -0.46
C LYS A 107 17.31 1.89 -0.82
N ASP A 108 17.37 2.37 -2.06
CA ASP A 108 18.45 3.17 -2.62
C ASP A 108 18.16 4.69 -2.50
N GLY A 109 16.98 5.06 -1.99
CA GLY A 109 16.55 6.45 -1.77
C GLY A 109 15.78 7.06 -2.94
N ASP A 110 15.51 6.29 -4.00
CA ASP A 110 14.74 6.79 -5.14
C ASP A 110 13.26 6.92 -4.78
N VAL A 111 12.69 8.09 -5.11
CA VAL A 111 11.29 8.39 -4.85
C VAL A 111 10.38 7.74 -5.91
N ILE A 112 9.41 6.95 -5.45
CA ILE A 112 8.42 6.25 -6.28
C ILE A 112 7.10 7.02 -6.33
N GLU A 113 6.71 7.58 -5.19
CA GLU A 113 5.50 8.38 -5.00
C GLU A 113 5.76 9.39 -3.89
N LYS A 114 5.19 10.59 -4.00
CA LYS A 114 5.27 11.60 -2.94
C LYS A 114 4.05 12.51 -2.97
N ALA A 115 3.71 13.04 -1.81
CA ALA A 115 2.68 14.05 -1.67
C ALA A 115 2.97 14.96 -0.47
N ARG A 116 2.88 16.27 -0.68
CA ARG A 116 2.98 17.24 0.42
C ARG A 116 1.76 17.14 1.32
N TRP A 117 1.93 17.39 2.61
CA TRP A 117 0.81 17.33 3.57
C TRP A 117 -0.36 18.24 3.19
N ARG A 118 -0.05 19.42 2.63
CA ARG A 118 -1.04 20.40 2.17
C ARG A 118 -1.83 19.96 0.91
N ASP A 119 -1.25 19.05 0.14
CA ASP A 119 -1.79 18.56 -1.13
C ASP A 119 -2.67 17.32 -0.94
N ILE A 120 -2.64 16.76 0.27
CA ILE A 120 -3.50 15.66 0.70
C ILE A 120 -4.76 16.24 1.32
N ASP A 121 -5.91 15.81 0.84
CA ASP A 121 -7.19 16.19 1.40
C ASP A 121 -7.55 15.36 2.64
N GLN A 122 -7.44 14.03 2.52
CA GLN A 122 -7.73 13.09 3.59
C GLN A 122 -7.06 11.72 3.38
N PHE A 123 -6.93 10.96 4.47
CA PHE A 123 -6.57 9.54 4.43
C PHE A 123 -7.80 8.68 4.64
N THR A 124 -7.85 7.53 3.99
CA THR A 124 -8.97 6.59 4.08
C THR A 124 -8.45 5.17 4.32
N PRO A 125 -8.94 4.47 5.34
CA PRO A 125 -8.59 3.07 5.53
C PRO A 125 -9.35 2.20 4.53
N ILE A 126 -8.64 1.30 3.85
CA ILE A 126 -9.27 0.26 3.03
C ILE A 126 -9.39 -0.99 3.89
N LEU A 127 -10.64 -1.35 4.21
CA LEU A 127 -10.95 -2.46 5.10
C LEU A 127 -10.93 -3.80 4.35
N SER A 128 -10.56 -4.86 5.07
CA SER A 128 -10.75 -6.23 4.61
C SER A 128 -12.24 -6.57 4.56
N GLN A 129 -12.63 -7.45 3.64
CA GLN A 129 -14.00 -8.02 3.58
C GLN A 129 -14.25 -9.08 4.68
N SER A 130 -13.36 -9.17 5.68
CA SER A 130 -13.53 -10.10 6.79
C SER A 130 -14.51 -9.54 7.84
N PRO A 131 -15.18 -10.39 8.64
CA PRO A 131 -16.06 -9.94 9.72
C PRO A 131 -15.38 -9.02 10.73
N LEU A 132 -14.07 -9.15 10.89
CA LEU A 132 -13.25 -8.35 11.80
C LEU A 132 -12.89 -6.96 11.23
N GLN A 133 -13.26 -6.67 9.97
CA GLN A 133 -13.05 -5.38 9.29
C GLN A 133 -11.65 -4.78 9.49
N ILE A 134 -10.61 -5.63 9.42
CA ILE A 134 -9.22 -5.22 9.66
C ILE A 134 -8.77 -4.28 8.53
N ILE A 135 -8.03 -3.21 8.86
CA ILE A 135 -7.44 -2.30 7.87
C ILE A 135 -6.43 -3.07 7.01
N LYS A 136 -6.79 -3.32 5.75
CA LYS A 136 -5.97 -4.05 4.76
C LYS A 136 -4.86 -3.18 4.19
N THR A 137 -5.17 -1.90 3.95
CA THR A 137 -4.19 -0.87 3.57
C THR A 137 -4.78 0.52 3.80
N VAL A 138 -4.01 1.57 3.52
CA VAL A 138 -4.41 2.97 3.63
C VAL A 138 -4.30 3.61 2.25
N SER A 139 -5.26 4.46 1.90
CA SER A 139 -5.15 5.36 0.77
C SER A 139 -5.18 6.81 1.22
N TYR A 140 -4.72 7.72 0.37
CA TYR A 140 -4.94 9.15 0.53
C TYR A 140 -5.59 9.73 -0.70
N HIS A 141 -6.40 10.77 -0.51
CA HIS A 141 -7.02 11.57 -1.56
C HIS A 141 -6.27 12.88 -1.69
N LEU A 142 -6.08 13.32 -2.94
CA LEU A 142 -5.39 14.57 -3.25
C LEU A 142 -6.38 15.70 -3.47
N THR A 143 -5.99 16.91 -3.09
CA THR A 143 -6.65 18.14 -3.54
C THR A 143 -6.45 18.33 -5.05
N ASP A 144 -7.19 19.25 -5.68
CA ASP A 144 -7.01 19.56 -7.11
C ASP A 144 -5.56 19.93 -7.44
N THR A 145 -4.99 20.86 -6.66
CA THR A 145 -3.58 21.24 -6.77
C THR A 145 -2.63 20.07 -6.51
N GLY A 146 -2.98 19.18 -5.57
CA GLY A 146 -2.21 17.98 -5.30
C GLY A 146 -2.20 17.01 -6.46
N ARG A 147 -3.32 16.89 -7.19
CA ARG A 147 -3.42 16.06 -8.40
C ARG A 147 -2.52 16.60 -9.52
N GLU A 148 -2.54 17.91 -9.76
CA GLU A 148 -1.68 18.57 -10.75
C GLU A 148 -0.20 18.35 -10.45
N ARG A 149 0.25 18.65 -9.22
CA ARG A 149 1.66 18.45 -8.83
C ARG A 149 2.09 17.00 -8.84
N ARG A 150 1.18 16.09 -8.47
CA ARG A 150 1.45 14.66 -8.62
C ARG A 150 1.67 14.33 -10.08
N GLN A 151 0.80 14.80 -10.98
CA GLN A 151 0.93 14.54 -12.42
C GLN A 151 2.25 15.09 -12.97
N GLU A 152 2.65 16.31 -12.61
CA GLU A 152 3.97 16.86 -12.95
C GLU A 152 5.11 15.95 -12.49
N PHE A 153 5.05 15.46 -11.23
CA PHE A 153 6.01 14.49 -10.73
C PHE A 153 5.97 13.18 -11.54
N LEU A 154 4.80 12.71 -11.96
CA LEU A 154 4.68 11.48 -12.76
C LEU A 154 5.29 11.66 -14.16
N ASP A 155 5.15 12.85 -14.74
CA ASP A 155 5.64 13.18 -16.08
C ASP A 155 7.16 13.26 -16.14
N THR A 156 7.83 13.51 -15.01
CA THR A 156 9.29 13.35 -14.89
C THR A 156 9.75 11.88 -14.97
N ALA A 157 8.80 10.94 -14.99
CA ALA A 157 9.01 9.50 -15.22
C ALA A 157 10.11 8.86 -14.33
N PRO A 158 10.03 9.00 -12.99
CA PRO A 158 11.08 8.54 -12.09
C PRO A 158 11.41 7.06 -12.32
N THR A 159 12.69 6.76 -12.52
CA THR A 159 13.20 5.43 -12.88
C THR A 159 12.69 4.34 -11.93
N ALA A 160 12.68 4.62 -10.63
CA ALA A 160 12.17 3.70 -9.61
C ALA A 160 10.67 3.42 -9.74
N ARG A 161 9.87 4.38 -10.19
CA ARG A 161 8.43 4.19 -10.45
C ARG A 161 8.18 3.32 -11.68
N LYS A 162 8.97 3.44 -12.75
CA LYS A 162 8.87 2.56 -13.93
C LYS A 162 9.05 1.10 -13.56
N GLN A 163 9.95 0.81 -12.62
CA GLN A 163 10.15 -0.53 -12.08
C GLN A 163 8.99 -1.00 -11.18
N TYR A 164 8.23 -0.07 -10.59
CA TYR A 164 7.01 -0.32 -9.81
C TYR A 164 5.73 -0.36 -10.68
N PHE A 165 5.81 -0.94 -11.88
CA PHE A 165 4.75 -0.94 -12.91
C PHE A 165 3.33 -1.38 -12.44
N LEU A 166 3.20 -1.99 -11.25
CA LEU A 166 1.91 -2.39 -10.66
C LEU A 166 1.16 -1.25 -9.96
N LEU A 167 1.83 -0.14 -9.63
CA LEU A 167 1.16 1.11 -9.19
C LEU A 167 0.87 2.06 -10.36
N SER A 168 1.38 1.79 -11.56
CA SER A 168 1.25 2.67 -12.73
C SER A 168 0.14 2.23 -13.68
N SER A 169 -0.91 1.57 -13.19
CA SER A 169 -2.05 1.27 -14.05
C SER A 169 -2.64 2.60 -14.57
N PRO A 170 -3.13 2.68 -15.81
CA PRO A 170 -3.78 3.89 -16.34
C PRO A 170 -4.90 4.42 -15.42
N TRP A 171 -5.54 3.52 -14.67
CA TRP A 171 -6.53 3.84 -13.65
C TRP A 171 -5.98 4.62 -12.45
N THR A 172 -4.73 4.40 -12.01
CA THR A 172 -4.12 5.14 -10.88
C THR A 172 -3.52 6.50 -11.28
N ARG A 173 -3.40 6.76 -12.59
CA ARG A 173 -2.96 8.05 -13.13
C ARG A 173 -4.05 9.12 -12.99
N ASN A 174 -5.30 8.77 -13.28
CA ASN A 174 -6.47 9.65 -13.08
C ASN A 174 -7.18 9.47 -11.73
N ALA A 175 -6.77 8.50 -10.91
CA ALA A 175 -7.33 8.35 -9.57
C ALA A 175 -6.92 9.56 -8.71
N GLY A 176 -7.90 10.31 -8.23
CA GLY A 176 -7.72 11.30 -7.16
C GLY A 176 -7.30 10.68 -5.83
N SER A 177 -7.01 9.38 -5.80
CA SER A 177 -6.55 8.64 -4.64
C SER A 177 -5.34 7.76 -4.96
N VAL A 178 -4.48 7.60 -3.96
CA VAL A 178 -3.28 6.77 -4.03
C VAL A 178 -3.31 5.77 -2.89
N ILE A 179 -3.09 4.50 -3.21
CA ILE A 179 -3.11 3.40 -2.25
C ILE A 179 -1.68 3.07 -1.84
N TYR A 180 -1.40 3.10 -0.54
CA TYR A 180 -0.11 2.65 -0.01
C TYR A 180 0.04 1.13 -0.15
N PRO A 181 1.26 0.63 -0.36
CA PRO A 181 1.53 -0.78 -0.15
C PRO A 181 1.28 -1.14 1.33
N SER A 182 0.96 -2.40 1.60
CA SER A 182 0.84 -2.90 2.97
C SER A 182 2.04 -3.78 3.33
N GLY A 183 2.12 -4.23 4.59
CA GLY A 183 3.22 -5.11 5.03
C GLY A 183 4.48 -4.38 5.48
N PHE A 184 4.34 -3.14 5.93
CA PHE A 184 5.38 -2.42 6.67
C PHE A 184 5.67 -3.04 8.04
N THR A 185 6.72 -2.57 8.71
CA THR A 185 7.12 -3.04 10.05
C THR A 185 6.05 -2.82 11.11
N ILE A 186 5.30 -1.72 11.02
CA ILE A 186 4.14 -1.43 11.87
C ILE A 186 2.83 -1.85 11.19
N SER A 187 1.76 -2.04 11.98
CA SER A 187 0.45 -2.42 11.46
C SER A 187 -0.18 -1.29 10.63
N ASN A 188 -1.04 -1.64 9.67
CA ASN A 188 -1.75 -0.66 8.86
C ASN A 188 -2.64 0.28 9.69
N SER A 189 -3.15 -0.19 10.83
CA SER A 189 -3.88 0.66 11.79
C SER A 189 -2.99 1.75 12.37
N ASN A 190 -1.77 1.41 12.74
CA ASN A 190 -0.81 2.37 13.27
C ASN A 190 -0.33 3.32 12.18
N ILE A 191 -0.20 2.84 10.94
CA ILE A 191 0.10 3.69 9.78
C ILE A 191 -1.01 4.69 9.55
N PHE A 192 -2.27 4.24 9.55
CA PHE A 192 -3.42 5.12 9.38
C PHE A 192 -3.45 6.21 10.46
N ASP A 193 -3.40 5.82 11.74
CA ASP A 193 -3.40 6.76 12.86
C ASP A 193 -2.20 7.74 12.81
N LEU A 194 -1.03 7.26 12.40
CA LEU A 194 0.17 8.07 12.27
C LEU A 194 0.02 9.10 11.14
N LEU A 195 -0.45 8.66 9.96
CA LEU A 195 -0.64 9.53 8.80
C LEU A 195 -1.71 10.58 9.05
N GLU A 196 -2.83 10.20 9.66
CA GLU A 196 -3.91 11.13 10.01
C GLU A 196 -3.42 12.22 10.98
N ARG A 197 -2.71 11.83 12.04
CA ARG A 197 -2.17 12.79 13.02
C ARG A 197 -1.08 13.67 12.44
N ALA A 198 -0.17 13.09 11.65
CA ALA A 198 0.87 13.86 10.96
C ALA A 198 0.24 14.86 9.98
N HIS A 199 -0.77 14.43 9.22
CA HIS A 199 -1.50 15.30 8.30
C HIS A 199 -2.17 16.47 9.01
N TRP A 200 -2.93 16.20 10.08
CA TRP A 200 -3.52 17.27 10.90
C TRP A 200 -2.49 18.28 11.39
N ARG A 201 -1.33 17.78 11.84
CA ARG A 201 -0.24 18.57 12.42
C ARG A 201 0.51 19.42 11.38
N TYR A 202 0.80 18.86 10.21
CA TYR A 202 1.68 19.47 9.22
C TYR A 202 0.93 20.17 8.08
N ARG A 203 -0.35 19.87 7.85
CA ARG A 203 -1.20 20.60 6.89
C ARG A 203 -1.30 22.09 7.25
N SER A 204 -1.29 22.43 8.54
CA SER A 204 -1.50 23.80 9.06
C SER A 204 -0.21 24.57 9.37
N LYS A 205 0.93 23.88 9.55
CA LYS A 205 2.17 24.47 10.11
C LYS A 205 2.89 25.49 9.21
N ARG A 206 2.51 25.67 7.94
CA ARG A 206 3.23 26.57 7.00
C ARG A 206 2.51 27.85 6.57
N VAL A 207 1.40 28.21 7.20
CA VAL A 207 0.84 29.58 7.06
C VAL A 207 1.52 30.56 8.03
N ARG A 208 2.51 30.12 8.83
CA ARG A 208 3.23 30.98 9.80
C ARG A 208 4.75 30.93 9.69
N SER A 209 5.30 30.94 8.48
CA SER A 209 6.73 31.21 8.29
C SER A 209 6.91 32.29 7.23
N HIS A 210 7.08 33.52 7.75
CA HIS A 210 7.47 34.79 7.13
C HIS A 210 6.59 35.38 6.03
#